data_AF-A0A7S3EEX5-F1
#
_entry.id   AF-A0A7S3EEX5-F1
#
_cell.length_a   1.000
_cell.length_b   1.000
_cell.length_c   1.000
_cell.angle_alpha   90.00
_cell.angle_beta   90.00
_cell.angle_gamma   90.00
#
_symmetry.space_group_name_H-M   'P 1'
#
loop_
_entity.id
_entity.type
_entity.pdbx_description
1 polymer ?
#
loop_
_entity_poly.entity_id
_entity_poly.type
_entity_poly.pdbx_seq_one_letter_code
_entity_poly.pdbx_strand_id
1 'polypeptide(L)'
;MCQLIVKAAASGSEVVLRDIRRITGKGEAFTPTDAMELASMLLTTCFMGSKGNSSAETRLRAKTLADEIGTSHVDFNIDEAVQAFLRVFAQIFPSAGKPQFKAYGGSYYENQALQNLQARVRMVFAYMLAMLTPWTRGRSGFMLVLGSSNVDEGLRGYLTKYDCSSADINPIGGISKTDLKRFLRWGSRPVEEGGLGYSKLLEVVEAPPTAELEPLTSTYVQTDEADMGMTYEELSWFGRLRKIERCGPQDMFLKLLRVWDHLKPSQVSQKVKFFFRMYSINRHKMTTLTPSYHAENYSPEDNRFDLRQFLYPTQWNWPFQRIDALVEKMEPKSSDAPEEQANENSSS
;
A
#
# COMPACT_ATOMS: atom_id res chain seq x y z
N MET A 1 5.54 -19.95 -5.70
CA MET A 1 4.87 -20.60 -6.85
C MET A 1 5.83 -21.48 -7.64
N CYS A 2 6.93 -20.95 -8.21
CA CYS A 2 7.86 -21.74 -9.04
C CYS A 2 8.42 -22.98 -8.34
N GLN A 3 8.82 -22.89 -7.06
CA GLN A 3 9.25 -24.05 -6.27
C GLN A 3 8.19 -25.17 -6.19
N LEU A 4 6.90 -24.80 -6.08
CA LEU A 4 5.79 -25.77 -6.08
C LEU A 4 5.61 -26.43 -7.46
N ILE A 5 5.75 -25.66 -8.53
CA ILE A 5 5.67 -26.16 -9.91
C ILE A 5 6.79 -27.17 -10.18
N VAL A 6 8.04 -26.83 -9.82
CA VAL A 6 9.19 -27.73 -9.96
C VAL A 6 8.98 -29.02 -9.17
N LYS A 7 8.52 -28.93 -7.91
CA LYS A 7 8.22 -30.11 -7.09
C LYS A 7 7.13 -31.00 -7.72
N ALA A 8 6.06 -30.40 -8.23
CA ALA A 8 4.97 -31.14 -8.87
C ALA A 8 5.41 -31.78 -10.21
N ALA A 9 6.23 -31.08 -10.99
CA ALA A 9 6.83 -31.61 -12.22
C ALA A 9 7.77 -32.79 -11.93
N ALA A 10 8.63 -32.68 -10.91
CA ALA A 10 9.50 -33.77 -10.45
C ALA A 10 8.71 -34.99 -9.94
N SER A 11 7.50 -34.78 -9.44
CA SER A 11 6.58 -35.84 -9.01
C SER A 11 5.79 -36.47 -10.17
N GLY A 12 6.05 -36.08 -11.42
CA GLY A 12 5.40 -36.64 -12.61
C GLY A 12 4.00 -36.10 -12.88
N SER A 13 3.63 -34.92 -12.36
CA SER A 13 2.31 -34.33 -12.63
C SER A 13 2.14 -33.91 -14.09
N GLU A 14 1.42 -34.72 -14.87
CA GLU A 14 1.17 -34.48 -16.30
C GLU A 14 0.45 -33.15 -16.56
N VAL A 15 -0.50 -32.78 -15.69
CA VAL A 15 -1.24 -31.52 -15.81
C VAL A 15 -0.30 -30.32 -15.67
N VAL A 16 0.58 -30.34 -14.67
CA VAL A 16 1.54 -29.24 -14.44
C VAL A 16 2.55 -29.14 -15.58
N LEU A 17 3.06 -30.28 -16.07
CA LEU A 17 3.99 -30.31 -17.20
C LEU A 17 3.35 -29.76 -18.48
N ARG A 18 2.13 -30.21 -18.80
CA ARG A 18 1.38 -29.71 -19.95
C ARG A 18 1.17 -28.20 -19.87
N ASP A 19 0.71 -27.70 -18.72
CA ASP A 19 0.37 -26.29 -18.56
C ASP A 19 1.61 -25.40 -18.57
N ILE A 20 2.72 -25.81 -17.94
CA ILE A 20 3.95 -25.02 -17.93
C ILE A 20 4.61 -24.98 -19.31
N ARG A 21 4.59 -26.08 -20.08
CA ARG A 21 5.05 -26.11 -21.48
C ARG A 21 4.25 -25.15 -22.34
N ARG A 22 2.92 -25.18 -22.22
CA ARG A 22 2.02 -24.25 -22.93
C ARG A 22 2.29 -22.79 -22.56
N ILE A 23 2.41 -22.46 -21.28
CA ILE A 23 2.62 -21.08 -20.81
C ILE A 23 4.00 -20.55 -21.24
N THR A 24 5.04 -21.38 -21.13
CA THR A 24 6.42 -20.98 -21.47
C THR A 24 6.70 -21.03 -22.98
N GLY A 25 5.84 -21.69 -23.76
CA GLY A 25 6.06 -21.98 -25.18
C GLY A 25 7.19 -22.98 -25.43
N LYS A 26 7.59 -23.73 -24.39
CA LYS A 26 8.64 -24.75 -24.50
C LYS A 26 8.05 -26.07 -25.01
N GLY A 27 8.83 -26.82 -25.79
CA GLY A 27 8.39 -28.08 -26.38
C GLY A 27 8.23 -29.23 -25.36
N GLU A 28 7.75 -30.38 -25.83
CA GLU A 28 7.41 -31.55 -24.99
C GLU A 28 8.59 -32.11 -24.17
N ALA A 29 9.82 -31.89 -24.59
CA ALA A 29 11.01 -32.30 -23.84
C ALA A 29 11.26 -31.45 -22.58
N PHE A 30 10.62 -30.29 -22.44
CA PHE A 30 10.88 -29.37 -21.33
C PHE A 30 10.26 -29.88 -20.03
N THR A 31 11.08 -29.91 -18.99
CA THR A 31 10.68 -30.20 -17.61
C THR A 31 11.39 -29.19 -16.71
N PRO A 32 10.66 -28.37 -15.92
CA PRO A 32 11.30 -27.38 -15.08
C PRO A 32 11.99 -28.06 -13.88
N THR A 33 13.31 -27.91 -13.79
CA THR A 33 14.13 -28.46 -12.70
C THR A 33 14.61 -27.40 -11.72
N ASP A 34 14.66 -26.13 -12.15
CA ASP A 34 15.08 -25.00 -11.34
C ASP A 34 13.96 -23.95 -11.23
N ALA A 35 13.66 -23.56 -10.00
CA ALA A 35 12.64 -22.56 -9.70
C ALA A 35 13.08 -21.15 -10.13
N MET A 36 14.38 -20.85 -10.12
CA MET A 36 14.92 -19.56 -10.56
C MET A 36 14.84 -19.44 -12.09
N GLU A 37 15.29 -20.46 -12.83
CA GLU A 37 15.11 -20.51 -14.28
C GLU A 37 13.64 -20.34 -14.66
N LEU A 38 12.73 -21.05 -13.98
CA LEU A 38 11.31 -20.92 -14.24
C LEU A 38 10.76 -19.51 -13.92
N ALA A 39 11.20 -18.90 -12.81
CA ALA A 39 10.82 -17.53 -12.46
C ALA A 39 11.23 -16.53 -13.57
N SER A 40 12.40 -16.69 -14.18
CA SER A 40 12.87 -15.82 -15.26
C SER A 40 11.96 -15.83 -16.49
N MET A 41 11.25 -16.95 -16.72
CA MET A 41 10.34 -17.10 -17.84
C MET A 41 8.94 -16.55 -17.56
N LEU A 42 8.51 -16.58 -16.28
CA LEU A 42 7.14 -16.29 -15.88
C LEU A 42 6.95 -14.91 -15.24
N LEU A 43 7.99 -14.39 -14.58
CA LEU A 43 7.90 -13.18 -13.78
C LEU A 43 8.92 -12.15 -14.25
N THR A 44 8.38 -11.00 -14.66
CA THR A 44 9.15 -9.78 -14.91
C THR A 44 8.90 -8.85 -13.73
N THR A 45 9.95 -8.46 -13.03
CA THR A 45 9.89 -7.44 -11.98
C THR A 45 10.35 -6.11 -12.53
N CYS A 46 9.84 -5.01 -11.97
CA CYS A 46 10.17 -3.68 -12.46
C CYS A 46 10.37 -2.69 -11.31
N PHE A 47 11.53 -2.05 -11.27
CA PHE A 47 11.80 -0.89 -10.43
C PHE A 47 11.65 0.40 -11.27
N MET A 48 10.79 1.31 -10.81
CA MET A 48 10.45 2.56 -11.49
C MET A 48 10.86 3.74 -10.62
N GLY A 49 12.14 4.11 -10.69
CA GLY A 49 12.74 5.17 -9.89
C GLY A 49 12.34 6.58 -10.34
N SER A 50 12.57 7.55 -9.46
CA SER A 50 12.52 8.99 -9.77
C SER A 50 13.81 9.64 -9.28
N LYS A 51 14.45 10.48 -10.11
CA LYS A 51 15.65 11.22 -9.70
C LYS A 51 15.30 12.13 -8.51
N GLY A 52 16.13 12.07 -7.46
CA GLY A 52 15.98 12.89 -6.25
C GLY A 52 14.95 12.39 -5.22
N ASN A 53 14.09 11.43 -5.57
CA ASN A 53 13.09 10.89 -4.64
C ASN A 53 13.38 9.43 -4.28
N SER A 54 13.80 8.60 -5.24
CA SER A 54 14.12 7.18 -5.00
C SER A 54 15.53 7.01 -4.47
N SER A 55 15.70 6.23 -3.41
CA SER A 55 17.02 5.95 -2.81
C SER A 55 17.80 4.89 -3.57
N ALA A 56 19.13 4.89 -3.41
CA ALA A 56 19.98 3.86 -3.99
C ALA A 56 19.72 2.50 -3.30
N GLU A 57 19.36 2.55 -2.02
CA GLU A 57 19.08 1.42 -1.16
C GLU A 57 17.80 0.68 -1.58
N THR A 58 16.69 1.38 -1.86
CA THR A 58 15.45 0.72 -2.34
C THR A 58 15.66 0.09 -3.71
N ARG A 59 16.35 0.79 -4.62
CA ARG A 59 16.70 0.29 -5.96
C ARG A 59 17.57 -0.97 -5.89
N LEU A 60 18.60 -0.95 -5.05
CA LEU A 60 19.49 -2.10 -4.85
C LEU A 60 18.74 -3.28 -4.24
N ARG A 61 17.94 -3.07 -3.18
CA ARG A 61 17.15 -4.15 -2.57
C ARG A 61 16.21 -4.81 -3.56
N ALA A 62 15.53 -4.02 -4.40
CA ALA A 62 14.64 -4.55 -5.44
C ALA A 62 15.39 -5.44 -6.44
N LYS A 63 16.57 -4.99 -6.90
CA LYS A 63 17.42 -5.76 -7.80
C LYS A 63 17.93 -7.05 -7.14
N THR A 64 18.48 -6.96 -5.94
CA THR A 64 19.06 -8.11 -5.23
C THR A 64 18.01 -9.18 -4.92
N LEU A 65 16.79 -8.78 -4.54
CA LEU A 65 15.69 -9.73 -4.36
C LEU A 65 15.24 -10.35 -5.69
N ALA A 66 15.18 -9.56 -6.76
CA ALA A 66 14.86 -10.05 -8.09
C ALA A 66 15.88 -11.10 -8.59
N ASP A 67 17.16 -10.86 -8.31
CA ASP A 67 18.26 -11.78 -8.63
C ASP A 67 18.18 -13.07 -7.78
N GLU A 68 17.86 -12.98 -6.48
CA GLU A 68 17.69 -14.15 -5.58
C GLU A 68 16.50 -15.03 -5.99
N ILE A 69 15.40 -14.42 -6.47
CA ILE A 69 14.23 -15.16 -6.97
C ILE A 69 14.48 -15.71 -8.40
N GLY A 70 15.37 -15.08 -9.17
CA GLY A 70 15.63 -15.41 -10.57
C GLY A 70 14.68 -14.74 -11.57
N THR A 71 14.07 -13.60 -11.23
CA THR A 71 13.12 -12.92 -12.13
C THR A 71 13.84 -12.12 -13.21
N SER A 72 13.15 -11.85 -14.33
CA SER A 72 13.66 -10.86 -15.29
C SER A 72 13.41 -9.45 -14.76
N HIS A 73 14.47 -8.74 -14.36
CA HIS A 73 14.35 -7.43 -13.72
C HIS A 73 14.54 -6.28 -14.70
N VAL A 74 13.61 -5.33 -14.69
CA VAL A 74 13.65 -4.08 -15.45
C VAL A 74 13.83 -2.91 -14.50
N ASP A 75 14.76 -2.01 -14.79
CA ASP A 75 15.08 -0.89 -13.90
C ASP A 75 15.29 0.40 -14.72
N PHE A 76 14.45 1.40 -14.49
CA PHE A 76 14.52 2.70 -15.18
C PHE A 76 13.92 3.83 -14.34
N ASN A 77 14.04 5.06 -14.85
CA ASN A 77 13.56 6.27 -14.22
C ASN A 77 12.34 6.86 -14.96
N ILE A 78 11.32 7.32 -14.23
CA ILE A 78 10.07 7.86 -14.81
C ILE A 78 10.12 9.37 -15.08
N ASP A 79 11.21 10.04 -14.71
CA ASP A 79 11.33 11.49 -14.68
C ASP A 79 10.96 12.17 -16.00
N GLU A 80 11.40 11.62 -17.13
CA GLU A 80 11.15 12.22 -18.45
C GLU A 80 9.66 12.25 -18.78
N ALA A 81 8.94 11.17 -18.47
CA ALA A 81 7.49 11.09 -18.64
C ALA A 81 6.80 12.09 -17.71
N VAL A 82 7.19 12.15 -16.43
CA VAL A 82 6.64 13.11 -15.47
C VAL A 82 6.87 14.56 -15.92
N GLN A 83 8.08 14.90 -16.37
CA GLN A 83 8.37 16.25 -16.89
C GLN A 83 7.58 16.56 -18.16
N ALA A 84 7.29 15.58 -19.02
CA ALA A 84 6.45 15.79 -20.19
C ALA A 84 5.03 16.22 -19.79
N PHE A 85 4.40 15.54 -18.82
CA PHE A 85 3.10 15.95 -18.28
C PHE A 85 3.14 17.36 -17.67
N LEU A 86 4.19 17.70 -16.94
CA LEU A 86 4.34 19.04 -16.34
C LEU A 86 4.55 20.14 -17.40
N ARG A 87 5.25 19.86 -18.50
CA ARG A 87 5.37 20.80 -19.62
C ARG A 87 4.01 21.06 -20.27
N VAL A 88 3.20 20.03 -20.48
CA VAL A 88 1.83 20.18 -21.01
C VAL A 88 0.96 20.98 -20.03
N PHE A 89 1.04 20.70 -18.73
CA PHE A 89 0.33 21.49 -17.72
C PHE A 89 0.68 22.98 -17.79
N ALA A 90 1.97 23.31 -17.91
CA ALA A 90 2.43 24.69 -18.04
C ALA A 90 1.92 25.37 -19.33
N GLN A 91 1.68 24.62 -20.41
CA GLN A 91 1.05 25.16 -21.62
C GLN A 91 -0.45 25.45 -21.41
N ILE A 92 -1.15 24.62 -20.65
CA ILE A 92 -2.58 24.82 -20.34
C ILE A 92 -2.77 26.02 -19.41
N PHE A 93 -1.89 26.19 -18.42
CA PHE A 93 -1.97 27.24 -17.41
C PHE A 93 -0.68 28.08 -17.35
N PRO A 94 -0.40 28.92 -18.37
CA PRO A 94 0.87 29.63 -18.50
C PRO A 94 1.18 30.59 -17.35
N SER A 95 0.15 31.13 -16.69
CA SER A 95 0.30 32.05 -15.55
C SER A 95 0.41 31.35 -14.19
N ALA A 96 0.18 30.04 -14.11
CA ALA A 96 0.12 29.32 -12.84
C ALA A 96 1.50 28.97 -12.25
N GLY A 97 2.57 29.11 -13.04
CA GLY A 97 3.91 28.66 -12.64
C GLY A 97 4.04 27.14 -12.62
N LYS A 98 5.16 26.64 -12.07
CA LYS A 98 5.45 25.21 -11.96
C LYS A 98 5.02 24.72 -10.58
N PRO A 99 4.19 23.67 -10.46
CA PRO A 99 3.84 23.10 -9.17
C PRO A 99 5.10 22.61 -8.43
N GLN A 100 5.14 22.82 -7.12
CA GLN A 100 6.28 22.47 -6.28
C GLN A 100 5.93 21.42 -5.23
N PHE A 101 6.92 20.61 -4.83
CA PHE A 101 6.79 19.76 -3.65
C PHE A 101 6.74 20.63 -2.40
N LYS A 102 6.14 20.11 -1.33
CA LYS A 102 6.07 20.78 -0.02
C LYS A 102 7.45 21.14 0.51
N ALA A 103 8.44 20.25 0.33
CA ALA A 103 9.84 20.48 0.70
C ALA A 103 10.47 21.71 0.00
N TYR A 104 9.89 22.16 -1.11
CA TYR A 104 10.34 23.33 -1.86
C TYR A 104 9.38 24.52 -1.76
N GLY A 105 8.42 24.50 -0.83
CA GLY A 105 7.49 25.60 -0.59
C GLY A 105 6.14 25.49 -1.32
N GLY A 106 5.88 24.38 -2.02
CA GLY A 106 4.60 24.14 -2.68
C GLY A 106 3.45 23.90 -1.70
N SER A 107 2.23 24.22 -2.14
CA SER A 107 1.02 23.97 -1.36
C SER A 107 0.71 22.47 -1.21
N TYR A 108 -0.21 22.13 -0.30
CA TYR A 108 -0.74 20.77 -0.16
C TYR A 108 -1.22 20.19 -1.50
N TYR A 109 -1.94 20.99 -2.29
CA TYR A 109 -2.51 20.53 -3.56
C TYR A 109 -1.46 20.25 -4.63
N GLU A 110 -0.44 21.11 -4.73
CA GLU A 110 0.68 20.90 -5.65
C GLU A 110 1.46 19.64 -5.28
N ASN A 111 1.76 19.49 -4.00
CA ASN A 111 2.49 18.34 -3.48
C ASN A 111 1.74 17.02 -3.77
N GLN A 112 0.44 16.96 -3.43
CA GLN A 112 -0.38 15.78 -3.72
C GLN A 112 -0.51 15.52 -5.22
N ALA A 113 -0.62 16.57 -6.04
CA ALA A 113 -0.70 16.42 -7.50
C ALA A 113 0.59 15.80 -8.08
N LEU A 114 1.76 16.26 -7.62
CA LEU A 114 3.06 15.74 -8.06
C LEU A 114 3.28 14.28 -7.64
N GLN A 115 2.92 13.92 -6.41
CA GLN A 115 2.99 12.52 -5.94
C GLN A 115 2.03 11.62 -6.76
N ASN A 116 0.78 12.05 -6.91
CA ASN A 116 -0.23 11.30 -7.67
C ASN A 116 0.19 11.13 -9.14
N LEU A 117 0.80 12.15 -9.76
CA LEU A 117 1.29 12.06 -11.13
C LEU A 117 2.37 10.98 -11.26
N GLN A 118 3.37 10.99 -10.39
CA GLN A 118 4.41 9.95 -10.36
C GLN A 118 3.79 8.55 -10.19
N ALA A 119 2.86 8.39 -9.24
CA ALA A 119 2.20 7.12 -8.95
C ALA A 119 1.41 6.59 -10.17
N ARG A 120 0.68 7.45 -10.88
CA ARG A 120 -0.08 7.08 -12.08
C ARG A 120 0.80 6.78 -13.29
N VAL A 121 1.90 7.53 -13.47
CA VAL A 121 2.85 7.26 -14.55
C VAL A 121 3.46 5.86 -14.40
N ARG A 122 3.74 5.41 -13.17
CA ARG A 122 4.19 4.03 -12.91
C ARG A 122 3.16 2.99 -13.35
N MET A 123 1.87 3.22 -13.11
CA MET A 123 0.81 2.34 -13.59
C MET A 123 0.78 2.26 -15.13
N VAL A 124 0.88 3.40 -15.81
CA VAL A 124 0.94 3.44 -17.29
C VAL A 124 2.13 2.62 -17.81
N PHE A 125 3.31 2.78 -17.21
CA PHE A 125 4.47 1.97 -17.56
C PHE A 125 4.28 0.48 -17.27
N ALA A 126 3.71 0.11 -16.12
CA ALA A 126 3.46 -1.28 -15.78
C ALA A 126 2.61 -1.99 -16.83
N TYR A 127 1.52 -1.36 -17.28
CA TYR A 127 0.66 -1.92 -18.33
C TYR A 127 1.32 -1.92 -19.72
N MET A 128 2.11 -0.90 -20.05
CA MET A 128 2.89 -0.89 -21.29
C MET A 128 3.90 -2.03 -21.31
N LEU A 129 4.63 -2.24 -20.21
CA LEU A 129 5.57 -3.35 -20.06
C LEU A 129 4.84 -4.70 -20.11
N ALA A 130 3.69 -4.82 -19.47
CA ALA A 130 2.91 -6.06 -19.49
C ALA A 130 2.50 -6.47 -20.91
N MET A 131 2.16 -5.50 -21.76
CA MET A 131 1.80 -5.73 -23.17
C MET A 131 3.03 -5.98 -24.06
N LEU A 132 4.12 -5.22 -23.86
CA LEU A 132 5.26 -5.22 -24.79
C LEU A 132 6.41 -6.14 -24.39
N THR A 133 6.51 -6.59 -23.13
CA THR A 133 7.61 -7.48 -22.70
C THR A 133 7.64 -8.82 -23.45
N PRO A 134 6.50 -9.50 -23.70
CA PRO A 134 6.52 -10.69 -24.56
C PRO A 134 7.01 -10.37 -25.98
N TRP A 135 6.54 -9.26 -26.56
CA TRP A 135 6.93 -8.82 -27.89
C TRP A 135 8.44 -8.55 -28.01
N THR A 136 9.07 -7.86 -27.04
CA THR A 136 10.53 -7.62 -27.05
C THR A 136 11.33 -8.91 -26.93
N ARG A 137 10.72 -9.98 -26.40
CA ARG A 137 11.32 -11.32 -26.28
C ARG A 137 10.97 -12.25 -27.46
N GLY A 138 10.41 -11.70 -28.54
CA GLY A 138 10.02 -12.48 -29.73
C GLY A 138 8.85 -13.45 -29.48
N ARG A 139 8.02 -13.18 -28.46
CA ARG A 139 6.85 -13.98 -28.10
C ARG A 139 5.56 -13.23 -28.36
N SER A 140 4.48 -13.96 -28.57
CA SER A 140 3.12 -13.43 -28.58
C SER A 140 2.49 -13.46 -27.19
N GLY A 141 1.39 -12.72 -27.01
CA GLY A 141 0.64 -12.63 -25.76
C GLY A 141 1.01 -11.42 -24.91
N PHE A 142 0.57 -11.43 -23.66
CA PHE A 142 0.73 -10.35 -22.67
C PHE A 142 0.99 -10.93 -21.29
N MET A 143 1.47 -10.10 -20.37
CA MET A 143 1.63 -10.43 -18.94
C MET A 143 0.46 -9.89 -18.13
N LEU A 144 0.12 -10.54 -17.02
CA LEU A 144 -0.79 -9.98 -16.03
C LEU A 144 -0.04 -9.02 -15.10
N VAL A 145 -0.58 -7.82 -14.90
CA VAL A 145 -0.06 -6.87 -13.91
C VAL A 145 -0.53 -7.30 -12.52
N LEU A 146 0.42 -7.43 -11.59
CA LEU A 146 0.14 -7.78 -10.20
C LEU A 146 0.14 -6.53 -9.32
N GLY A 147 -0.94 -6.32 -8.57
CA GLY A 147 -1.03 -5.30 -7.54
C GLY A 147 -0.38 -5.75 -6.22
N SER A 148 -0.05 -4.79 -5.36
CA SER A 148 0.62 -5.05 -4.08
C SER A 148 0.07 -4.26 -2.88
N SER A 149 -1.13 -3.67 -3.02
CA SER A 149 -1.82 -3.07 -1.87
C SER A 149 -2.22 -4.16 -0.87
N ASN A 150 -2.19 -3.87 0.43
CA ASN A 150 -2.70 -4.78 1.46
C ASN A 150 -4.10 -4.38 1.95
N VAL A 151 -4.72 -5.25 2.76
CA VAL A 151 -6.09 -5.07 3.23
C VAL A 151 -6.27 -3.82 4.09
N ASP A 152 -5.25 -3.42 4.84
CA ASP A 152 -5.30 -2.31 5.79
C ASP A 152 -5.19 -0.96 5.04
N GLU A 153 -4.30 -0.87 4.04
CA GLU A 153 -4.23 0.25 3.11
C GLU A 153 -5.53 0.43 2.32
N GLY A 154 -6.11 -0.69 1.84
CA GLY A 154 -7.41 -0.69 1.17
C GLY A 154 -8.53 -0.18 2.09
N LEU A 155 -8.55 -0.63 3.35
CA LEU A 155 -9.55 -0.23 4.34
C LEU A 155 -9.50 1.27 4.64
N ARG A 156 -8.30 1.82 4.83
CA ARG A 156 -8.11 3.27 5.06
C ARG A 156 -8.25 4.08 3.76
N GLY A 157 -8.09 3.43 2.61
CA GLY A 157 -7.97 4.07 1.30
C GLY A 157 -6.67 4.86 1.14
N TYR A 158 -5.58 4.35 1.71
CA TYR A 158 -4.22 4.88 1.60
C TYR A 158 -3.54 4.43 0.31
N LEU A 159 -4.01 4.99 -0.79
CA LEU A 159 -3.49 4.71 -2.13
C LEU A 159 -3.88 5.85 -3.07
N THR A 160 -3.13 6.02 -4.16
CA THR A 160 -3.54 6.93 -5.22
C THR A 160 -4.53 6.22 -6.13
N LYS A 161 -5.70 6.80 -6.35
CA LYS A 161 -6.67 6.20 -7.28
C LYS A 161 -6.04 6.13 -8.69
N TYR A 162 -5.98 4.92 -9.24
CA TYR A 162 -5.34 4.58 -10.52
C TYR A 162 -3.80 4.67 -10.56
N ASP A 163 -3.12 4.46 -9.44
CA ASP A 163 -1.70 4.08 -9.44
C ASP A 163 -1.51 2.56 -9.56
N CYS A 164 -0.32 2.03 -9.22
CA CYS A 164 -0.04 0.59 -9.23
C CYS A 164 -0.87 -0.25 -8.24
N SER A 165 -1.72 0.36 -7.40
CA SER A 165 -2.81 -0.33 -6.69
C SER A 165 -3.91 -0.82 -7.64
N SER A 166 -3.96 -0.27 -8.86
CA SER A 166 -4.84 -0.67 -9.96
C SER A 166 -4.04 -1.55 -10.94
N ALA A 167 -4.38 -2.82 -10.95
CA ALA A 167 -3.71 -3.91 -11.65
C ALA A 167 -4.77 -4.95 -12.08
N ASP A 168 -4.35 -6.06 -12.67
CA ASP A 168 -5.30 -7.09 -13.13
C ASP A 168 -5.78 -7.95 -11.96
N ILE A 169 -4.86 -8.36 -11.09
CA ILE A 169 -5.12 -9.12 -9.86
C ILE A 169 -4.15 -8.72 -8.76
N ASN A 170 -4.58 -8.85 -7.49
CA ASN A 170 -3.72 -8.58 -6.34
C ASN A 170 -3.69 -9.80 -5.39
N PRO A 171 -2.56 -10.53 -5.31
CA PRO A 171 -2.46 -11.74 -4.48
C PRO A 171 -2.41 -11.44 -2.98
N ILE A 172 -2.12 -10.20 -2.57
CA ILE A 172 -1.94 -9.83 -1.15
C ILE A 172 -2.99 -8.83 -0.64
N GLY A 173 -3.94 -8.41 -1.49
CA GLY A 173 -4.94 -7.39 -1.13
C GLY A 173 -5.92 -7.79 -0.03
N GLY A 174 -6.03 -9.08 0.26
CA GLY A 174 -6.81 -9.59 1.39
C GLY A 174 -6.00 -9.88 2.66
N ILE A 175 -4.69 -9.58 2.72
CA ILE A 175 -3.80 -9.94 3.83
C ILE A 175 -3.42 -8.69 4.64
N SER A 176 -3.36 -8.82 5.97
CA SER A 176 -2.93 -7.74 6.87
C SER A 176 -1.45 -7.37 6.71
N LYS A 177 -1.07 -6.12 6.94
CA LYS A 177 0.34 -5.68 6.91
C LYS A 177 1.18 -6.45 7.94
N THR A 178 0.59 -6.76 9.09
CA THR A 178 1.28 -7.51 10.15
C THR A 178 1.60 -8.94 9.71
N ASP A 179 0.66 -9.63 9.06
CA ASP A 179 0.90 -10.97 8.53
C ASP A 179 1.80 -10.97 7.30
N LEU A 180 1.78 -9.92 6.47
CA LEU A 180 2.78 -9.76 5.40
C LEU A 180 4.20 -9.67 5.97
N LYS A 181 4.43 -8.89 7.04
CA LYS A 181 5.74 -8.84 7.71
C LYS A 181 6.14 -10.20 8.28
N ARG A 182 5.20 -10.98 8.81
CA ARG A 182 5.45 -12.35 9.30
C ARG A 182 5.78 -13.30 8.15
N PHE A 183 5.04 -13.22 7.05
CA PHE A 183 5.27 -14.02 5.85
C PHE A 183 6.65 -13.77 5.25
N LEU A 184 7.08 -12.51 5.15
CA LEU A 184 8.40 -12.17 4.63
C LEU A 184 9.54 -12.74 5.50
N ARG A 185 9.42 -12.69 6.83
CA ARG A 185 10.37 -13.33 7.76
C ARG A 185 10.35 -14.86 7.68
N TRP A 186 9.19 -15.46 7.48
CA TRP A 186 9.11 -16.90 7.24
C TRP A 186 9.74 -17.27 5.88
N GLY A 187 9.51 -16.47 4.84
CA GLY A 187 10.08 -16.65 3.51
C GLY A 187 11.59 -16.52 3.48
N SER A 188 12.18 -15.73 4.39
CA SER A 188 13.64 -15.61 4.50
C SER A 188 14.34 -16.79 5.15
N ARG A 189 13.61 -17.68 5.83
CA ARG A 189 14.19 -18.87 6.44
C ARG A 189 14.66 -19.86 5.37
N PRO A 190 15.72 -20.64 5.62
CA PRO A 190 16.18 -21.69 4.71
C PRO A 190 15.09 -22.74 4.40
N VAL A 191 15.21 -23.39 3.25
CA VAL A 191 14.23 -24.39 2.79
C VAL A 191 14.21 -25.62 3.70
N GLU A 192 15.38 -26.02 4.21
CA GLU A 192 15.57 -27.11 5.18
C GLU A 192 14.87 -26.85 6.52
N GLU A 193 14.65 -25.59 6.87
CA GLU A 193 13.86 -25.21 8.05
C GLU A 193 12.37 -25.05 7.72
N GLY A 194 11.96 -25.19 6.46
CA GLY A 194 10.58 -25.02 6.01
C GLY A 194 10.21 -23.58 5.62
N GLY A 195 11.19 -22.70 5.36
CA GLY A 195 10.98 -21.40 4.73
C GLY A 195 11.03 -21.47 3.19
N LEU A 196 11.20 -20.33 2.52
CA LEU A 196 11.33 -20.25 1.06
C LEU A 196 12.79 -20.13 0.59
N GLY A 197 13.74 -19.88 1.48
CA GLY A 197 15.15 -19.70 1.16
C GLY A 197 15.51 -18.32 0.60
N TYR A 198 14.64 -17.31 0.72
CA TYR A 198 14.86 -15.97 0.19
C TYR A 198 15.39 -15.01 1.24
N SER A 199 16.68 -15.16 1.58
CA SER A 199 17.36 -14.44 2.66
C SER A 199 17.19 -12.91 2.57
N LYS A 200 17.08 -12.36 1.35
CA LYS A 200 16.97 -10.92 1.10
C LYS A 200 15.63 -10.32 1.51
N LEU A 201 14.62 -11.15 1.77
CA LEU A 201 13.36 -10.67 2.34
C LEU A 201 13.54 -10.08 3.75
N LEU A 202 14.57 -10.48 4.50
CA LEU A 202 14.83 -9.92 5.82
C LEU A 202 15.20 -8.43 5.73
N GLU A 203 16.07 -8.08 4.78
CA GLU A 203 16.47 -6.69 4.51
C GLU A 203 15.26 -5.82 4.12
N VAL A 204 14.27 -6.39 3.43
CA VAL A 204 13.03 -5.70 3.05
C VAL A 204 12.14 -5.43 4.27
N VAL A 205 12.03 -6.38 5.20
CA VAL A 205 11.19 -6.24 6.40
C VAL A 205 11.78 -5.26 7.41
N GLU A 206 13.10 -5.18 7.49
CA GLU A 206 13.83 -4.32 8.42
C GLU A 206 13.99 -2.88 7.90
N ALA A 207 13.84 -2.68 6.59
CA ALA A 207 13.86 -1.34 6.01
C ALA A 207 12.70 -0.47 6.52
N PRO A 208 12.93 0.82 6.79
CA PRO A 208 11.86 1.76 7.12
C PRO A 208 10.82 1.84 5.98
N PRO A 209 9.50 1.74 6.27
CA PRO A 209 8.48 1.87 5.25
C PRO A 209 8.31 3.35 4.85
N THR A 210 8.82 3.71 3.67
CA THR A 210 8.73 5.05 3.07
C THR A 210 8.26 4.95 1.62
N ALA A 211 7.39 5.87 1.20
CA ALA A 211 6.84 5.90 -0.15
C ALA A 211 7.80 6.50 -1.21
N GLU A 212 8.86 7.21 -0.80
CA GLU A 212 9.85 7.83 -1.72
C GLU A 212 9.21 8.63 -2.89
N LEU A 213 8.08 9.31 -2.62
CA LEU A 213 7.35 10.14 -3.59
C LEU A 213 7.62 11.64 -3.44
N GLU A 214 8.20 12.04 -2.32
CA GLU A 214 8.71 13.39 -2.05
C GLU A 214 10.24 13.39 -2.08
N PRO A 215 10.88 14.54 -2.35
CA PRO A 215 12.32 14.68 -2.23
C PRO A 215 12.80 14.31 -0.83
N LEU A 216 13.80 13.44 -0.76
CA LEU A 216 14.46 13.11 0.49
C LEU A 216 15.21 14.35 1.00
N THR A 217 14.83 14.86 2.16
CA THR A 217 15.61 15.89 2.85
C THR A 217 16.39 15.25 4.00
N SER A 218 17.51 15.85 4.39
CA SER A 218 18.34 15.33 5.50
C SER A 218 17.61 15.26 6.84
N THR A 219 16.45 15.91 6.97
CA THR A 219 15.69 16.04 8.21
C THR A 219 14.32 15.36 8.18
N TYR A 220 13.89 14.79 7.04
CA TYR A 220 12.54 14.26 6.92
C TYR A 220 12.48 12.96 6.10
N VAL A 221 12.12 11.86 6.78
CA VAL A 221 11.69 10.59 6.18
C VAL A 221 10.28 10.33 6.68
N GLN A 222 9.30 10.39 5.78
CA GLN A 222 7.89 10.16 6.13
C GLN A 222 7.60 8.66 6.14
N THR A 223 7.17 8.14 7.30
CA THR A 223 6.69 6.75 7.39
C THR A 223 5.21 6.66 7.01
N ASP A 224 4.79 5.52 6.45
CA ASP A 224 3.39 5.28 6.07
C ASP A 224 2.42 5.54 7.24
N GLU A 225 2.74 5.08 8.45
CA GLU A 225 1.87 5.22 9.63
C GLU A 225 1.74 6.67 10.08
N ALA A 226 2.81 7.47 9.97
CA ALA A 226 2.78 8.89 10.27
C ALA A 226 1.91 9.65 9.26
N ASP A 227 2.01 9.33 7.96
CA ASP A 227 1.16 9.94 6.93
C ASP A 227 -0.31 9.49 7.01
N MET A 228 -0.53 8.21 7.33
CA MET A 228 -1.87 7.70 7.55
C MET A 228 -2.53 8.32 8.78
N GLY A 229 -1.73 8.72 9.78
CA GLY A 229 -2.15 9.18 11.11
C GLY A 229 -2.66 8.04 12.00
N MET A 230 -2.32 6.80 11.66
CA MET A 230 -2.76 5.56 12.32
C MET A 230 -1.73 4.46 12.12
N THR A 231 -1.54 3.62 13.14
CA THR A 231 -0.68 2.43 13.01
C THR A 231 -1.42 1.29 12.29
N TYR A 232 -0.67 0.35 11.71
CA TYR A 232 -1.24 -0.86 11.13
C TYR A 232 -1.94 -1.74 12.18
N GLU A 233 -1.51 -1.68 13.43
CA GLU A 233 -2.17 -2.34 14.56
C GLU A 233 -3.54 -1.73 14.84
N GLU A 234 -3.64 -0.39 14.88
CA GLU A 234 -4.91 0.32 15.03
C GLU A 234 -5.85 0.02 13.86
N LEU A 235 -5.35 0.03 12.62
CA LEU A 235 -6.13 -0.32 11.43
C LEU A 235 -6.67 -1.76 11.49
N SER A 236 -5.88 -2.70 12.00
CA SER A 236 -6.33 -4.08 12.20
C SER A 236 -7.47 -4.17 13.22
N TRP A 237 -7.41 -3.41 14.32
CA TRP A 237 -8.52 -3.28 15.28
C TRP A 237 -9.76 -2.69 14.63
N PHE A 238 -9.62 -1.57 13.93
CA PHE A 238 -10.75 -0.91 13.27
C PHE A 238 -11.40 -1.80 12.21
N GLY A 239 -10.61 -2.54 11.42
CA GLY A 239 -11.09 -3.48 10.42
C GLY A 239 -11.97 -4.58 11.03
N ARG A 240 -11.44 -5.28 12.05
CA ARG A 240 -12.17 -6.36 12.75
C ARG A 240 -13.45 -5.85 13.42
N LEU A 241 -13.36 -4.76 14.17
CA LEU A 241 -14.52 -4.18 14.85
C LEU A 241 -15.60 -3.73 13.85
N ARG A 242 -15.21 -3.06 12.76
CA ARG A 242 -16.13 -2.58 11.71
C ARG A 242 -16.83 -3.72 10.98
N LYS A 243 -16.08 -4.75 10.57
CA LYS A 243 -16.58 -5.77 9.64
C LYS A 243 -17.08 -7.03 10.34
N ILE A 244 -16.30 -7.58 11.26
CA ILE A 244 -16.61 -8.83 11.96
C ILE A 244 -17.62 -8.54 13.08
N GLU A 245 -17.31 -7.56 13.92
CA GLU A 245 -18.17 -7.20 15.07
C GLU A 245 -19.25 -6.16 14.72
N ARG A 246 -19.32 -5.75 13.46
CA ARG A 246 -20.38 -4.88 12.89
C ARG A 246 -20.55 -3.54 13.64
N CYS A 247 -19.47 -3.02 14.22
CA CYS A 247 -19.52 -1.81 15.02
C CYS A 247 -19.55 -0.55 14.13
N GLY A 248 -20.54 0.32 14.38
CA GLY A 248 -20.51 1.72 13.95
C GLY A 248 -19.57 2.57 14.82
N PRO A 249 -19.49 3.89 14.59
CA PRO A 249 -18.54 4.74 15.32
C PRO A 249 -18.70 4.69 16.85
N GLN A 250 -19.94 4.79 17.34
CA GLN A 250 -20.20 4.80 18.78
C GLN A 250 -19.87 3.45 19.44
N ASP A 251 -20.26 2.33 18.82
CA ASP A 251 -19.99 1.00 19.37
C ASP A 251 -18.50 0.66 19.33
N MET A 252 -17.81 1.05 18.25
CA MET A 252 -16.36 0.90 18.14
C MET A 252 -15.65 1.68 19.24
N PHE A 253 -16.05 2.93 19.49
CA PHE A 253 -15.54 3.73 20.60
C PHE A 253 -15.72 3.04 21.94
N LEU A 254 -16.94 2.60 22.28
CA LEU A 254 -17.22 1.93 23.55
C LEU A 254 -16.44 0.63 23.75
N LYS A 255 -16.21 -0.13 22.68
CA LYS A 255 -15.39 -1.35 22.75
C LYS A 255 -13.91 -1.02 22.95
N LEU A 256 -13.38 -0.06 22.19
CA LEU A 256 -11.98 0.32 22.29
C LEU A 256 -11.65 0.97 23.63
N LEU A 257 -12.57 1.70 24.27
CA LEU A 257 -12.38 2.18 25.65
C LEU A 257 -12.04 1.06 26.64
N ARG A 258 -12.59 -0.14 26.44
CA ARG A 258 -12.35 -1.28 27.34
C ARG A 258 -11.05 -2.01 27.04
N VAL A 259 -10.60 -1.95 25.78
CA VAL A 259 -9.43 -2.70 25.30
C VAL A 259 -8.16 -1.85 25.32
N TRP A 260 -8.27 -0.55 25.06
CA TRP A 260 -7.17 0.42 25.07
C TRP A 260 -7.17 1.18 26.40
N ASP A 261 -6.98 0.43 27.50
CA ASP A 261 -6.90 0.95 28.87
C ASP A 261 -5.76 1.97 29.11
N HIS A 262 -4.75 1.94 28.25
CA HIS A 262 -3.64 2.90 28.22
C HIS A 262 -3.99 4.26 27.60
N LEU A 263 -5.18 4.44 27.02
CA LEU A 263 -5.63 5.70 26.40
C LEU A 263 -6.80 6.32 27.15
N LYS A 264 -6.80 7.66 27.23
CA LYS A 264 -7.94 8.42 27.74
C LYS A 264 -9.14 8.34 26.78
N PRO A 265 -10.38 8.36 27.29
CA PRO A 265 -11.58 8.46 26.44
C PRO A 265 -11.50 9.51 25.32
N SER A 266 -10.99 10.70 25.58
CA SER A 266 -10.78 11.73 24.55
C SER A 266 -9.86 11.28 23.42
N GLN A 267 -8.77 10.57 23.72
CA GLN A 267 -7.82 10.06 22.72
C GLN A 267 -8.43 8.93 21.89
N VAL A 268 -9.14 7.99 22.51
CA VAL A 268 -9.86 6.91 21.79
C VAL A 268 -10.91 7.51 20.85
N SER A 269 -11.64 8.53 21.31
CA SER A 269 -12.63 9.22 20.49
C SER A 269 -12.02 9.86 19.25
N GLN A 270 -10.86 10.53 19.38
CA GLN A 270 -10.16 11.16 18.26
C GLN A 270 -9.74 10.13 17.22
N LYS A 271 -9.18 9.00 17.66
CA LYS A 271 -8.77 7.91 16.76
C LYS A 271 -9.96 7.31 16.01
N VAL A 272 -11.06 6.98 16.70
CA VAL A 272 -12.27 6.42 16.06
C VAL A 272 -12.86 7.41 15.05
N LYS A 273 -12.99 8.68 15.43
CA LYS A 273 -13.54 9.71 14.54
C LYS A 273 -12.66 9.91 13.31
N PHE A 274 -11.34 9.94 13.51
CA PHE A 274 -10.39 10.06 12.41
C PHE A 274 -10.49 8.87 11.45
N PHE A 275 -10.62 7.64 11.97
CA PHE A 275 -10.77 6.44 11.15
C PHE A 275 -12.02 6.54 10.26
N PHE A 276 -13.19 6.78 10.85
CA PHE A 276 -14.45 6.83 10.08
C PHE A 276 -14.48 7.98 9.08
N ARG A 277 -13.89 9.13 9.42
CA ARG A 277 -13.73 10.25 8.48
C ARG A 277 -12.88 9.82 7.28
N MET A 278 -11.69 9.26 7.50
CA MET A 278 -10.78 8.87 6.41
C MET A 278 -11.35 7.70 5.58
N TYR A 279 -11.92 6.69 6.24
CA TYR A 279 -12.64 5.58 5.58
C TYR A 279 -13.73 6.13 4.65
N SER A 280 -14.58 7.04 5.14
CA SER A 280 -15.71 7.57 4.39
C SER A 280 -15.32 8.45 3.20
N ILE A 281 -14.28 9.30 3.36
CA ILE A 281 -13.72 10.13 2.28
C ILE A 281 -13.14 9.24 1.17
N ASN A 282 -12.42 8.18 1.54
CA ASN A 282 -11.70 7.36 0.59
C ASN A 282 -12.47 6.14 0.08
N ARG A 283 -13.69 5.85 0.57
CA ARG A 283 -14.42 4.62 0.19
C ARG A 283 -14.64 4.50 -1.32
N HIS A 284 -14.81 5.62 -2.01
CA HIS A 284 -14.92 5.66 -3.47
C HIS A 284 -13.72 5.06 -4.22
N LYS A 285 -12.58 4.84 -3.57
CA LYS A 285 -11.42 4.15 -4.16
C LYS A 285 -11.64 2.64 -4.22
N MET A 286 -12.39 2.08 -3.27
CA MET A 286 -12.65 0.63 -3.19
C MET A 286 -13.54 0.11 -4.32
N THR A 287 -14.38 0.98 -4.89
CA THR A 287 -15.28 0.59 -6.00
C THR A 287 -14.52 0.23 -7.28
N THR A 288 -13.25 0.66 -7.39
CA THR A 288 -12.39 0.41 -8.55
C THR A 288 -11.04 -0.18 -8.15
N LEU A 289 -10.92 -0.71 -6.93
CA LEU A 289 -9.68 -1.34 -6.49
C LEU A 289 -9.56 -2.72 -7.14
N THR A 290 -8.31 -3.12 -7.42
CA THR A 290 -7.97 -4.42 -8.03
C THR A 290 -8.62 -5.61 -7.31
N PRO A 291 -9.22 -6.56 -8.03
CA PRO A 291 -9.74 -7.79 -7.42
C PRO A 291 -8.62 -8.55 -6.72
N SER A 292 -8.87 -8.93 -5.47
CA SER A 292 -7.84 -9.45 -4.59
C SER A 292 -8.16 -10.86 -4.09
N TYR A 293 -7.12 -11.65 -3.80
CA TYR A 293 -7.28 -12.92 -3.10
C TYR A 293 -7.96 -12.69 -1.75
N HIS A 294 -8.98 -13.49 -1.43
CA HIS A 294 -9.70 -13.39 -0.16
C HIS A 294 -8.93 -14.17 0.92
N ALA A 295 -8.54 -13.50 2.00
CA ALA A 295 -7.88 -14.12 3.15
C ALA A 295 -8.48 -13.65 4.48
N GLU A 296 -8.48 -12.34 4.73
CA GLU A 296 -9.01 -11.77 5.97
C GLU A 296 -10.53 -11.63 5.96
N ASN A 297 -11.18 -12.08 7.04
CA ASN A 297 -12.63 -11.96 7.26
C ASN A 297 -13.11 -10.51 7.50
N TYR A 298 -12.18 -9.55 7.54
CA TYR A 298 -12.48 -8.13 7.65
C TYR A 298 -12.24 -7.33 6.36
N SER A 299 -12.05 -8.02 5.22
CA SER A 299 -11.78 -7.38 3.94
C SER A 299 -12.79 -6.26 3.59
N PRO A 300 -12.32 -5.10 3.11
CA PRO A 300 -13.17 -4.00 2.66
C PRO A 300 -13.63 -4.13 1.20
N GLU A 301 -13.38 -5.27 0.54
CA GLU A 301 -13.68 -5.54 -0.88
C GLU A 301 -15.16 -5.27 -1.23
N ASP A 302 -15.41 -4.39 -2.19
CA ASP A 302 -16.74 -3.82 -2.44
C ASP A 302 -17.58 -4.59 -3.47
N ASN A 303 -16.98 -5.44 -4.32
CA ASN A 303 -17.70 -6.13 -5.38
C ASN A 303 -18.52 -7.32 -4.85
N ARG A 304 -18.07 -7.99 -3.79
CA ARG A 304 -18.68 -9.24 -3.31
C ARG A 304 -18.79 -9.31 -1.79
N PHE A 305 -17.75 -8.95 -1.05
CA PHE A 305 -17.66 -9.29 0.37
C PHE A 305 -18.21 -8.22 1.32
N ASP A 306 -18.02 -6.93 0.99
CA ASP A 306 -18.35 -5.81 1.85
C ASP A 306 -19.11 -4.71 1.10
N LEU A 307 -20.33 -5.04 0.69
CA LEU A 307 -21.24 -4.12 0.00
C LEU A 307 -21.61 -2.94 0.91
N ARG A 308 -21.25 -1.72 0.50
CA ARG A 308 -21.39 -0.50 1.32
C ARG A 308 -21.70 0.71 0.44
N GLN A 309 -22.18 1.81 1.04
CA GLN A 309 -22.18 3.09 0.31
C GLN A 309 -20.74 3.49 -0.02
N PHE A 310 -20.57 4.33 -1.04
CA PHE A 310 -19.30 4.99 -1.38
C PHE A 310 -19.41 6.52 -1.40
N LEU A 311 -20.63 7.05 -1.23
CA LEU A 311 -20.92 8.46 -0.99
C LEU A 311 -21.49 8.60 0.43
N TYR A 312 -20.66 9.05 1.37
CA TYR A 312 -21.04 9.22 2.78
C TYR A 312 -21.08 10.69 3.20
N PRO A 313 -21.86 11.03 4.22
CA PRO A 313 -21.64 12.25 4.99
C PRO A 313 -20.37 12.10 5.85
N THR A 314 -19.25 12.66 5.39
CA THR A 314 -17.92 12.46 5.98
C THR A 314 -17.72 13.09 7.36
N GLN A 315 -18.64 13.96 7.78
CA GLN A 315 -18.63 14.56 9.11
C GLN A 315 -19.23 13.65 10.19
N TRP A 316 -20.02 12.65 9.81
CA TRP A 316 -20.64 11.70 10.75
C TRP A 316 -21.32 12.39 11.95
N ASN A 317 -22.02 13.51 11.71
CA ASN A 317 -22.49 14.43 12.74
C ASN A 317 -23.18 13.75 13.93
N TRP A 318 -24.21 12.95 13.66
CA TRP A 318 -24.99 12.28 14.71
C TRP A 318 -24.14 11.33 15.59
N PRO A 319 -23.45 10.31 15.04
CA PRO A 319 -22.65 9.41 15.88
C PRO A 319 -21.44 10.12 16.52
N PHE A 320 -20.87 11.16 15.91
CA PHE A 320 -19.75 11.88 16.50
C PHE A 320 -20.18 12.74 17.70
N GLN A 321 -21.32 13.42 17.62
CA GLN A 321 -21.91 14.14 18.76
C GLN A 321 -22.26 13.20 19.92
N ARG A 322 -22.76 12.00 19.59
CA ARG A 322 -23.02 10.93 20.58
C ARG A 322 -21.75 10.51 21.32
N ILE A 323 -20.63 10.38 20.60
CA ILE A 323 -19.32 10.08 21.21
C ILE A 323 -18.88 11.25 22.09
N ASP A 324 -19.00 12.50 21.64
CA ASP A 324 -18.61 13.68 22.44
C ASP A 324 -19.37 13.76 23.76
N ALA A 325 -20.68 13.54 23.74
CA ALA A 325 -21.51 13.52 24.95
C ALA A 325 -21.15 12.37 25.91
N LEU A 326 -20.56 11.27 25.43
CA LEU A 326 -20.04 10.20 26.28
C LEU A 326 -18.68 10.57 26.87
N VAL A 327 -17.79 11.14 26.06
CA VAL A 327 -16.49 11.64 26.52
C VAL A 327 -16.66 12.71 27.59
N GLU A 328 -17.56 13.68 27.40
CA GLU A 328 -17.82 14.74 28.39
C GLU A 328 -18.32 14.20 29.74
N LYS A 329 -19.09 13.09 29.73
CA LYS A 329 -19.53 12.43 30.97
C LYS A 329 -18.41 11.66 31.67
N MET A 330 -17.46 11.12 30.91
CA MET A 330 -16.34 10.32 31.43
C MET A 330 -15.15 11.20 31.84
N GLU A 331 -14.96 12.33 31.16
CA GLU A 331 -13.93 13.34 31.38
C GLU A 331 -14.61 14.71 31.53
N PRO A 332 -15.34 14.96 32.63
CA PRO A 332 -15.90 16.27 32.88
C PRO A 332 -14.75 17.29 32.95
N LYS A 333 -14.86 18.37 32.18
CA LYS A 333 -13.90 19.47 32.27
C LYS A 333 -13.91 19.97 33.72
N SER A 334 -12.76 19.92 34.39
CA SER A 334 -12.61 20.52 35.72
C SER A 334 -12.91 22.02 35.59
N SER A 335 -14.01 22.47 36.21
CA SER A 335 -14.41 23.87 36.27
C SER A 335 -13.58 24.69 37.27
N ASP A 336 -12.42 24.21 37.70
CA ASP A 336 -11.54 24.88 38.66
C ASP A 336 -10.07 24.70 38.25
N ALA A 337 -9.59 25.59 37.38
CA ALA A 337 -8.18 25.96 37.33
C ALA A 337 -8.16 27.50 37.38
N PRO A 338 -7.51 28.12 38.38
CA PRO A 338 -7.47 29.58 38.46
C PRO A 338 -6.79 30.15 37.21
N GLU A 339 -7.35 31.23 36.68
CA GLU A 339 -6.64 32.12 35.74
C GLU A 339 -5.34 32.56 36.40
N GLU A 340 -4.21 31.94 36.00
CA GLU A 340 -2.90 32.49 36.27
C GLU A 340 -2.81 33.82 35.52
N GLN A 341 -2.84 34.89 36.30
CA GLN A 341 -2.63 36.26 35.86
C GLN A 341 -1.36 36.33 35.02
N ALA A 342 -1.54 36.61 33.72
CA ALA A 342 -0.47 37.05 32.86
C ALA A 342 -0.02 38.44 33.34
N ASN A 343 0.94 38.45 34.26
CA ASN A 343 1.66 39.66 34.62
C ASN A 343 2.48 40.11 33.41
N GLU A 344 2.13 41.30 32.93
CA GLU A 344 3.00 42.19 32.18
C GLU A 344 4.40 42.22 32.80
N ASN A 345 5.41 41.96 31.99
CA ASN A 345 6.67 42.69 32.10
C ASN A 345 7.36 42.74 30.73
N SER A 346 7.17 43.90 30.11
CA SER A 346 8.09 44.56 29.20
C SER A 346 9.53 44.59 29.71
N SER A 347 10.48 44.81 28.77
CA SER A 347 11.95 45.01 28.89
C SER A 347 12.72 43.73 28.50
N SER A 348 13.62 43.68 27.52
CA SER A 348 14.36 44.72 26.77
C SER A 348 14.89 44.12 25.47
#